data_AF-A0A4Y5YIN3-F1
#
_entry.id   AF-A0A4Y5YIN3-F1
#
_cell.length_a   1.000
_cell.length_b   1.000
_cell.length_c   1.000
_cell.angle_alpha   90.00
_cell.angle_beta   90.00
_cell.angle_gamma   90.00
#
_symmetry.space_group_name_H-M   'P 1'
#
loop_
_entity.id
_entity.type
_entity.pdbx_description
1 polymer ?
#
loop_
_entity_poly.entity_id
_entity_poly.type
_entity_poly.pdbx_seq_one_letter_code
_entity_poly.pdbx_strand_id
1 'polypeptide(L)'
;MSWLETFITTIFGSVAISGAIIHFGKGWITKRLDYQYAAKLEVHKAKMKSVSDTALEKLKSSLTVESNKHSVVFNNLHERRAEILAKTYQLLVTTRNNLEAYTSPVEFVGAETKESRRQEFGRSLEEFTEYYSSHAIYLTESIVIELKIVDAKMTTVGQDFMAKVEMASTLDPKGWKQIYAEVELLTETTMKKIEEEFRTILSGKNI
;
A
#
# COMPACT_ATOMS: atom_id res chain seq x y z
N MET A 1 -89.05 -10.46 -64.85
CA MET A 1 -88.81 -10.87 -63.45
C MET A 1 -87.33 -11.24 -63.30
N SER A 2 -86.39 -10.31 -63.58
CA SER A 2 -84.94 -10.62 -63.68
C SER A 2 -84.01 -9.51 -63.14
N TRP A 3 -84.55 -8.38 -62.68
CA TRP A 3 -83.77 -7.25 -62.18
C TRP A 3 -83.65 -7.21 -60.65
N LEU A 4 -84.53 -7.91 -59.93
CA LEU A 4 -84.51 -8.05 -58.47
C LEU A 4 -83.47 -9.08 -57.99
N GLU A 5 -83.26 -10.16 -58.75
CA GLU A 5 -82.22 -11.17 -58.42
C GLU A 5 -80.79 -10.66 -58.67
N THR A 6 -80.60 -9.84 -59.71
CA THR A 6 -79.32 -9.17 -60.01
C THR A 6 -78.99 -8.09 -58.97
N PHE A 7 -79.99 -7.40 -58.42
CA PHE A 7 -79.77 -6.41 -57.36
C PHE A 7 -79.41 -7.05 -56.02
N ILE A 8 -80.09 -8.15 -55.64
CA ILE A 8 -79.84 -8.87 -54.40
C ILE A 8 -78.47 -9.58 -54.42
N THR A 9 -78.06 -10.16 -55.55
CA THR A 9 -76.72 -10.78 -55.69
C THR A 9 -75.58 -9.75 -55.73
N THR A 10 -75.80 -8.56 -56.29
CA THR A 10 -74.78 -7.49 -56.36
C THR A 10 -74.58 -6.78 -55.01
N ILE A 11 -75.65 -6.62 -54.22
CA ILE A 11 -75.58 -6.00 -52.89
C ILE A 11 -75.03 -6.97 -51.84
N PHE A 12 -75.45 -8.24 -51.83
CA PHE A 12 -74.89 -9.25 -50.93
C PHE A 12 -73.44 -9.63 -51.29
N GLY A 13 -73.09 -9.65 -52.58
CA GLY A 13 -71.71 -9.81 -53.03
C GLY A 13 -70.81 -8.68 -52.52
N SER A 14 -71.28 -7.43 -52.57
CA SER A 14 -70.49 -6.28 -52.10
C SER A 14 -70.27 -6.24 -50.58
N VAL A 15 -71.28 -6.60 -49.77
CA VAL A 15 -71.11 -6.61 -48.30
C VAL A 15 -70.27 -7.79 -47.83
N ALA A 16 -70.42 -8.98 -48.44
CA ALA A 16 -69.61 -10.15 -48.11
C ALA A 16 -68.13 -9.98 -48.52
N ILE A 17 -67.87 -9.42 -49.70
CA ILE A 17 -66.50 -9.13 -50.17
C ILE A 17 -65.86 -8.03 -49.31
N SER A 18 -66.61 -6.98 -48.96
CA SER A 18 -66.11 -5.92 -48.07
C SER A 18 -65.77 -6.44 -46.68
N GLY A 19 -66.64 -7.29 -46.10
CA GLY A 19 -66.40 -7.94 -44.81
C GLY A 19 -65.21 -8.89 -44.83
N ALA A 20 -65.03 -9.67 -45.90
CA ALA A 20 -63.88 -10.54 -46.08
C ALA A 20 -62.56 -9.76 -46.21
N ILE A 21 -62.54 -8.68 -46.99
CA ILE A 21 -61.35 -7.81 -47.14
C ILE A 21 -60.98 -7.17 -45.80
N ILE A 22 -61.97 -6.71 -45.01
CA ILE A 22 -61.71 -6.15 -43.69
C ILE A 22 -61.20 -7.23 -42.72
N HIS A 23 -61.75 -8.44 -42.75
CA HIS A 23 -61.34 -9.52 -41.85
C HIS A 23 -59.94 -10.07 -42.17
N PHE A 24 -59.68 -10.43 -43.43
CA PHE A 24 -58.37 -10.91 -43.87
C PHE A 24 -57.32 -9.79 -43.87
N GLY A 25 -57.70 -8.57 -44.22
CA GLY A 25 -56.84 -7.39 -44.18
C GLY A 25 -56.42 -7.04 -42.75
N LYS A 26 -57.35 -7.06 -41.78
CA LYS A 26 -57.01 -6.89 -40.36
C LYS A 26 -56.05 -7.99 -39.90
N GLY A 27 -56.38 -9.26 -40.14
CA GLY A 27 -55.52 -10.38 -39.72
C GLY A 27 -54.10 -10.33 -40.29
N TRP A 28 -53.93 -9.92 -41.55
CA TRP A 28 -52.61 -9.77 -42.17
C TRP A 28 -51.83 -8.57 -41.61
N ILE A 29 -52.48 -7.41 -41.43
CA ILE A 29 -51.86 -6.21 -40.86
C ILE A 29 -51.45 -6.45 -39.40
N THR A 30 -52.30 -7.07 -38.59
CA THR A 30 -52.01 -7.37 -37.17
C THR A 30 -50.82 -8.34 -37.07
N LYS A 31 -50.82 -9.45 -37.81
CA LYS A 31 -49.69 -10.40 -37.81
C LYS A 31 -48.38 -9.76 -38.26
N ARG A 32 -48.43 -8.89 -39.27
CA ARG A 32 -47.24 -8.17 -39.76
C ARG A 32 -46.71 -7.19 -38.73
N LEU A 33 -47.59 -6.49 -38.02
CA LEU A 33 -47.23 -5.61 -36.91
C LEU A 33 -46.61 -6.41 -35.76
N ASP A 34 -47.27 -7.49 -35.32
CA ASP A 34 -46.78 -8.34 -34.23
C ASP A 34 -45.39 -8.91 -34.53
N TYR A 35 -45.15 -9.36 -35.76
CA TYR A 35 -43.84 -9.84 -36.20
C TYR A 35 -42.78 -8.73 -36.14
N GLN A 36 -43.10 -7.52 -36.61
CA GLN A 36 -42.17 -6.39 -36.55
C GLN A 36 -41.88 -5.94 -35.11
N TYR A 37 -42.89 -5.96 -34.23
CA TYR A 37 -42.70 -5.64 -32.82
C TYR A 37 -41.87 -6.70 -32.09
N ALA A 38 -42.13 -7.98 -32.34
CA ALA A 38 -41.32 -9.08 -31.81
C ALA A 38 -39.85 -8.97 -32.27
N ALA A 39 -39.62 -8.71 -33.57
CA ALA A 39 -38.27 -8.52 -34.10
C ALA A 39 -37.56 -7.30 -33.49
N LYS A 40 -38.25 -6.16 -33.37
CA LYS A 40 -37.70 -4.95 -32.72
C LYS A 40 -37.40 -5.18 -31.25
N LEU A 41 -38.26 -5.94 -30.55
CA LEU A 41 -38.06 -6.28 -29.14
C LEU A 41 -36.82 -7.15 -28.96
N GLU A 42 -36.64 -8.18 -29.79
CA GLU A 42 -35.46 -9.04 -29.75
C GLU A 42 -34.18 -8.27 -30.07
N VAL A 43 -34.19 -7.38 -31.07
CA VAL A 43 -33.05 -6.50 -31.37
C VAL A 43 -32.76 -5.55 -30.19
N HIS A 44 -33.79 -4.98 -29.57
CA HIS A 44 -33.61 -4.07 -28.44
C HIS A 44 -33.05 -4.80 -27.21
N LYS A 45 -33.55 -6.00 -26.91
CA LYS A 45 -33.01 -6.88 -25.84
C LYS A 45 -31.55 -7.24 -26.12
N ALA A 46 -31.25 -7.69 -27.33
CA ALA A 46 -29.88 -8.03 -27.74
C ALA A 46 -28.94 -6.83 -27.62
N LYS A 47 -29.40 -5.64 -28.04
CA LYS A 47 -28.64 -4.38 -27.90
C LYS A 47 -28.43 -4.01 -26.44
N MET A 48 -29.46 -4.05 -25.60
CA MET A 48 -29.35 -3.73 -24.17
C MET A 48 -28.40 -4.70 -23.46
N LYS A 49 -28.49 -6.00 -23.78
CA LYS A 49 -27.56 -7.00 -23.26
C LYS A 49 -26.13 -6.74 -23.72
N SER A 50 -25.91 -6.48 -25.00
CA SER A 50 -24.57 -6.18 -25.54
C SER A 50 -23.96 -4.91 -24.90
N VAL A 51 -24.75 -3.85 -24.74
CA VAL A 51 -24.32 -2.62 -24.07
C VAL A 51 -24.00 -2.88 -22.60
N SER A 52 -24.85 -3.64 -21.89
CA SER A 52 -24.62 -4.02 -20.49
C SER A 52 -23.36 -4.87 -20.32
N ASP A 53 -23.18 -5.90 -21.16
CA ASP A 53 -22.02 -6.79 -21.10
C ASP A 53 -20.73 -6.01 -21.39
N THR A 54 -20.76 -5.10 -22.38
CA THR A 54 -19.63 -4.21 -22.69
C THR A 54 -19.31 -3.25 -21.54
N ALA A 55 -20.34 -2.66 -20.92
CA ALA A 55 -20.16 -1.77 -19.78
C ALA A 55 -19.59 -2.52 -18.56
N LEU A 56 -20.08 -3.72 -18.28
CA LEU A 56 -19.58 -4.59 -17.21
C LEU A 56 -18.11 -4.95 -17.42
N GLU A 57 -17.73 -5.38 -18.63
CA GLU A 57 -16.33 -5.71 -18.91
C GLU A 57 -15.41 -4.48 -18.83
N LYS A 58 -15.89 -3.30 -19.25
CA LYS A 58 -15.15 -2.04 -19.09
C LYS A 58 -14.96 -1.67 -17.62
N LEU A 59 -16.00 -1.82 -16.79
CA LEU A 59 -15.96 -1.59 -15.35
C LEU A 59 -15.01 -2.56 -14.64
N LYS A 60 -15.10 -3.87 -14.93
CA LYS A 60 -14.18 -4.88 -14.40
C LYS A 60 -12.73 -4.59 -14.79
N SER A 61 -12.48 -4.30 -16.07
CA SER A 61 -11.15 -3.94 -16.56
C SER A 61 -10.60 -2.72 -15.82
N SER A 62 -11.41 -1.69 -15.64
CA SER A 62 -11.02 -0.47 -14.91
C SER A 62 -10.72 -0.75 -13.44
N LEU A 63 -11.53 -1.57 -12.77
CA LEU A 63 -11.30 -1.99 -11.38
C LEU A 63 -9.99 -2.80 -11.24
N THR A 64 -9.74 -3.73 -12.16
CA THR A 64 -8.50 -4.52 -12.18
C THR A 64 -7.28 -3.63 -12.38
N VAL A 65 -7.34 -2.67 -13.31
CA VAL A 65 -6.25 -1.70 -13.54
C VAL A 65 -5.98 -0.89 -12.28
N GLU A 66 -7.03 -0.38 -11.63
CA GLU A 66 -6.86 0.45 -10.43
C GLU A 66 -6.36 -0.37 -9.23
N SER A 67 -6.88 -1.58 -9.05
CA SER A 67 -6.38 -2.53 -8.06
C SER A 67 -4.90 -2.85 -8.29
N ASN A 68 -4.48 -3.07 -9.55
CA ASN A 68 -3.09 -3.35 -9.87
C ASN A 68 -2.18 -2.14 -9.58
N LYS A 69 -2.61 -0.92 -9.90
CA LYS A 69 -1.86 0.30 -9.55
C LYS A 69 -1.70 0.43 -8.04
N HIS A 70 -2.78 0.26 -7.28
CA HIS A 70 -2.73 0.29 -5.83
C HIS A 70 -1.77 -0.77 -5.28
N SER A 71 -1.82 -2.01 -5.78
CA SER A 71 -0.89 -3.07 -5.38
C SER A 71 0.56 -2.70 -5.68
N VAL A 72 0.86 -2.13 -6.86
CA VAL A 72 2.23 -1.71 -7.22
C VAL A 72 2.72 -0.58 -6.33
N VAL A 73 1.93 0.47 -6.13
CA VAL A 73 2.30 1.61 -5.29
C VAL A 73 2.47 1.17 -3.82
N PHE A 74 1.57 0.35 -3.33
CA PHE A 74 1.63 -0.22 -1.98
C PHE A 74 2.88 -1.07 -1.81
N ASN A 75 3.16 -2.01 -2.72
CA ASN A 75 4.34 -2.86 -2.65
C ASN A 75 5.63 -2.03 -2.69
N ASN A 76 5.73 -1.06 -3.60
CA ASN A 76 6.91 -0.18 -3.69
C ASN A 76 7.11 0.64 -2.41
N LEU A 77 6.03 1.15 -1.82
CA LEU A 77 6.12 1.90 -0.56
C LEU A 77 6.55 0.98 0.59
N HIS A 78 5.96 -0.22 0.71
CA HIS A 78 6.30 -1.18 1.75
C HIS A 78 7.74 -1.68 1.62
N GLU A 79 8.19 -1.97 0.41
CA GLU A 79 9.58 -2.32 0.11
C GLU A 79 10.52 -1.19 0.53
N ARG A 80 10.21 0.05 0.13
CA ARG A 80 11.03 1.22 0.50
C ARG A 80 11.08 1.44 2.01
N ARG A 81 9.96 1.26 2.72
CA ARG A 81 9.91 1.36 4.18
C ARG A 81 10.73 0.26 4.85
N ALA A 82 10.66 -0.98 4.34
CA ALA A 82 11.45 -2.10 4.84
C ALA A 82 12.95 -1.87 4.67
N GLU A 83 13.39 -1.39 3.50
CA GLU A 83 14.78 -1.03 3.24
C GLU A 83 15.30 0.01 4.23
N ILE A 84 14.53 1.08 4.45
CA ILE A 84 14.90 2.16 5.35
C ILE A 84 14.99 1.66 6.78
N LEU A 85 14.00 0.89 7.26
CA LEU A 85 14.03 0.30 8.60
C LEU A 85 15.24 -0.62 8.79
N ALA A 86 15.54 -1.46 7.80
CA ALA A 86 16.70 -2.36 7.85
C ALA A 86 18.02 -1.60 7.94
N LYS A 87 18.19 -0.55 7.12
CA LYS A 87 19.40 0.29 7.15
C LYS A 87 19.49 1.11 8.44
N THR A 88 18.39 1.67 8.94
CA THR A 88 18.36 2.36 10.25
C THR A 88 18.75 1.41 11.38
N TYR A 89 18.23 0.19 11.38
CA TYR A 89 18.60 -0.84 12.37
C TYR A 89 20.09 -1.17 12.30
N GLN A 90 20.62 -1.40 11.09
CA GLN A 90 22.04 -1.67 10.88
C GLN A 90 22.93 -0.54 11.42
N LEU A 91 22.59 0.71 11.13
CA LEU A 91 23.34 1.87 11.60
C LEU A 91 23.28 1.98 13.13
N LEU A 92 22.09 1.82 13.73
CA LEU A 92 21.93 1.82 15.18
C LEU A 92 22.81 0.77 15.88
N VAL A 93 22.84 -0.46 15.37
CA VAL A 93 23.70 -1.54 15.88
C VAL A 93 25.18 -1.20 15.72
N THR A 94 25.56 -0.65 14.56
CA THR A 94 26.95 -0.25 14.29
C THR A 94 27.40 0.84 15.28
N THR A 95 26.58 1.87 15.48
CA THR A 95 26.87 2.95 16.44
C THR A 95 26.96 2.42 17.87
N ARG A 96 26.05 1.52 18.28
CA ARG A 96 26.12 0.85 19.59
C ARG A 96 27.44 0.10 19.75
N ASN A 97 27.82 -0.73 18.78
CA ASN A 97 29.03 -1.54 18.87
C ASN A 97 30.29 -0.67 18.95
N ASN A 98 30.33 0.45 18.21
CA ASN A 98 31.43 1.40 18.28
C ASN A 98 31.47 2.13 19.63
N LEU A 99 30.30 2.49 20.18
CA LEU A 99 30.20 3.07 21.53
C LEU A 99 30.68 2.07 22.60
N GLU A 100 30.30 0.80 22.47
CA GLU A 100 30.73 -0.28 23.35
C GLU A 100 32.26 -0.49 23.27
N ALA A 101 32.80 -0.52 22.05
CA ALA A 101 34.24 -0.63 21.84
C ALA A 101 35.00 0.56 22.45
N TYR A 102 34.47 1.77 22.29
CA TYR A 102 35.05 3.00 22.84
C TYR A 102 35.02 3.01 24.37
N THR A 103 33.90 2.60 24.96
CA THR A 103 33.68 2.58 26.43
C THR A 103 34.19 1.31 27.10
N SER A 104 34.73 0.34 26.35
CA SER A 104 35.16 -0.95 26.91
C SER A 104 36.27 -0.80 27.94
N PRO A 105 36.14 -1.41 29.14
CA PRO A 105 37.19 -1.43 30.16
C PRO A 105 38.38 -2.32 29.80
N VAL A 106 38.26 -3.12 28.74
CA VAL A 106 39.31 -4.04 28.30
C VAL A 106 40.20 -3.35 27.27
N GLU A 107 41.48 -3.21 27.61
CA GLU A 107 42.50 -2.71 26.69
C GLU A 107 43.50 -3.83 26.40
N PHE A 108 43.44 -4.38 25.19
CA PHE A 108 44.43 -5.35 24.73
C PHE A 108 45.69 -4.63 24.22
N VAL A 109 46.86 -5.20 24.52
CA VAL A 109 48.13 -4.71 23.96
C VAL A 109 48.08 -4.84 22.44
N GLY A 110 48.24 -3.73 21.72
CA GLY A 110 48.14 -3.67 20.25
C GLY A 110 46.74 -3.37 19.70
N ALA A 111 45.73 -3.15 20.56
CA ALA A 111 44.41 -2.69 20.13
C ALA A 111 44.44 -1.22 19.66
N GLU A 112 43.38 -0.82 18.97
CA GLU A 112 43.15 0.57 18.57
C GLU A 112 43.17 1.53 19.78
N THR A 113 43.68 2.73 19.56
CA THR A 113 43.73 3.76 20.59
C THR A 113 42.32 4.20 20.99
N LYS A 114 42.14 4.71 22.23
CA LYS A 114 40.87 5.31 22.65
C LYS A 114 40.42 6.44 21.70
N GLU A 115 41.36 7.27 21.25
CA GLU A 115 41.15 8.31 20.24
C GLU A 115 40.52 7.76 18.96
N SER A 116 41.11 6.71 18.38
CA SER A 116 40.60 6.07 17.16
C SER A 116 39.17 5.56 17.36
N ARG A 117 38.92 4.86 18.48
CA ARG A 117 37.58 4.35 18.80
C ARG A 117 36.56 5.47 19.01
N ARG A 118 36.97 6.61 19.59
CA ARG A 118 36.12 7.80 19.71
C ARG A 118 35.74 8.38 18.36
N GLN A 119 36.71 8.47 17.44
CA GLN A 119 36.47 8.96 16.08
C GLN A 119 35.52 8.02 15.31
N GLU A 120 35.71 6.70 15.41
CA GLU A 120 34.81 5.72 14.81
C GLU A 120 33.40 5.77 15.39
N PHE A 121 33.26 5.91 16.71
CA PHE A 121 31.97 6.15 17.34
C PHE A 121 31.32 7.44 16.80
N GLY A 122 32.03 8.57 16.83
CA GLY A 122 31.53 9.85 16.34
C GLY A 122 31.04 9.79 14.89
N ARG A 123 31.84 9.19 14.00
CA ARG A 123 31.49 8.98 12.59
C ARG A 123 30.23 8.12 12.43
N SER A 124 30.14 7.02 13.15
CA SER A 124 28.96 6.13 13.09
C SER A 124 27.71 6.77 13.68
N LEU A 125 27.84 7.63 14.69
CA LEU A 125 26.73 8.38 15.28
C LEU A 125 26.21 9.45 14.31
N GLU A 126 27.12 10.16 13.64
CA GLU A 126 26.77 11.13 12.59
C GLU A 126 26.04 10.44 11.42
N GLU A 127 26.58 9.34 10.89
CA GLU A 127 25.95 8.59 9.79
C GLU A 127 24.55 8.08 10.19
N PHE A 128 24.42 7.54 11.41
CA PHE A 128 23.12 7.13 11.94
C PHE A 128 22.12 8.30 11.99
N THR A 129 22.54 9.43 12.54
CA THR A 129 21.71 10.62 12.75
C THR A 129 21.26 11.25 11.45
N GLU A 130 22.19 11.45 10.52
CA GLU A 130 21.91 11.98 9.19
C GLU A 130 20.94 11.06 8.42
N TYR A 131 21.17 9.74 8.49
CA TYR A 131 20.33 8.79 7.76
C TYR A 131 18.90 8.76 8.27
N TYR A 132 18.67 8.57 9.58
CA TYR A 132 17.31 8.45 10.08
C TYR A 132 16.54 9.78 9.98
N SER A 133 17.21 10.92 10.14
CA SER A 133 16.57 12.24 10.06
C SER A 133 16.13 12.57 8.63
N SER A 134 16.97 12.28 7.63
CA SER A 134 16.63 12.48 6.21
C SER A 134 15.56 11.52 5.69
N HIS A 135 15.37 10.36 6.34
CA HIS A 135 14.39 9.35 5.95
C HIS A 135 13.17 9.27 6.89
N ALA A 136 13.00 10.23 7.80
CA ALA A 136 11.96 10.21 8.82
C ALA A 136 10.53 10.07 8.25
N ILE A 137 10.28 10.56 7.03
CA ILE A 137 8.97 10.47 6.35
C ILE A 137 8.51 9.03 6.05
N TYR A 138 9.44 8.07 6.03
CA TYR A 138 9.15 6.65 5.77
C TYR A 138 8.98 5.84 7.06
N LEU A 139 9.30 6.45 8.20
CA LEU A 139 9.24 5.83 9.53
C LEU A 139 7.96 6.25 10.25
N THR A 140 7.50 5.44 11.18
CA THR A 140 6.39 5.83 12.05
C THR A 140 6.86 6.89 13.05
N GLU A 141 5.95 7.76 13.47
CA GLU A 141 6.27 8.82 14.45
C GLU A 141 6.85 8.22 15.75
N SER A 142 6.30 7.09 16.21
CA SER A 142 6.79 6.34 17.36
C SER A 142 8.26 5.94 17.21
N ILE A 143 8.67 5.42 16.03
CA ILE A 143 10.07 5.05 15.78
C ILE A 143 10.96 6.28 15.73
N VAL A 144 10.53 7.36 15.06
CA VAL A 144 11.32 8.60 14.97
C VAL A 144 11.60 9.19 16.35
N ILE A 145 10.61 9.17 17.25
CA ILE A 145 10.78 9.64 18.64
C ILE A 145 11.81 8.79 19.37
N GLU A 146 11.73 7.46 19.27
CA GLU A 146 12.67 6.54 19.93
C GLU A 146 14.10 6.64 19.39
N LEU A 147 14.25 6.87 18.08
CA LEU A 147 15.54 7.12 17.45
C LEU A 147 16.19 8.40 17.97
N LYS A 148 15.43 9.49 18.12
CA LYS A 148 15.93 10.72 18.72
C LYS A 148 16.33 10.55 20.18
N ILE A 149 15.55 9.78 20.95
CA ILE A 149 15.86 9.48 22.35
C ILE A 149 17.17 8.68 22.44
N VAL A 150 17.33 7.64 21.62
CA VAL A 150 18.54 6.80 21.69
C VAL A 150 19.78 7.55 21.20
N ASP A 151 19.65 8.36 20.16
CA ASP A 151 20.70 9.26 19.65
C ASP A 151 21.21 10.22 20.74
N ALA A 152 20.29 10.94 21.39
CA ALA A 152 20.64 11.84 22.49
C ALA A 152 21.32 11.12 23.66
N LYS A 153 20.86 9.90 23.99
CA LYS A 153 21.47 9.09 25.05
C LYS A 153 22.87 8.61 24.68
N MET A 154 23.07 8.08 23.47
CA MET A 154 24.40 7.66 22.99
C MET A 154 25.38 8.83 23.00
N THR A 155 24.94 10.00 22.53
CA THR A 155 25.73 11.23 22.58
C THR A 155 26.15 11.56 24.00
N THR A 156 25.19 11.55 24.94
CA THR A 156 25.45 11.85 26.35
C THR A 156 26.44 10.86 26.96
N VAL A 157 26.26 9.56 26.71
CA VAL A 157 27.14 8.51 27.23
C VAL A 157 28.57 8.65 26.68
N GLY A 158 28.72 8.91 25.39
CA GLY A 158 30.04 9.15 24.78
C GLY A 158 30.73 10.40 25.36
N GLN A 159 29.99 11.49 25.57
CA GLN A 159 30.51 12.72 26.18
C GLN A 159 30.90 12.50 27.65
N ASP A 160 30.06 11.81 28.42
CA ASP A 160 30.32 11.48 29.82
C ASP A 160 31.56 10.59 29.97
N PHE A 161 31.72 9.60 29.09
CA PHE A 161 32.92 8.76 29.08
C PHE A 161 34.17 9.59 28.79
N MET A 162 34.13 10.45 27.77
CA MET A 162 35.25 11.32 27.42
C MET A 162 35.64 12.20 28.62
N ALA A 163 34.66 12.87 29.25
CA ALA A 163 34.92 13.80 30.35
C ALA A 163 35.37 13.11 31.65
N LYS A 164 34.71 12.01 32.02
CA LYS A 164 34.87 11.36 33.35
C LYS A 164 35.90 10.25 33.36
N VAL A 165 36.25 9.66 32.22
CA VAL A 165 37.18 8.54 32.13
C VAL A 165 38.40 8.89 31.29
N GLU A 166 38.22 9.40 30.08
CA GLU A 166 39.34 9.64 29.16
C GLU A 166 40.18 10.87 29.56
N MET A 167 39.51 11.99 29.89
CA MET A 167 40.17 13.25 30.25
C MET A 167 40.37 13.45 31.76
N ALA A 168 39.89 12.51 32.59
CA ALA A 168 39.98 12.62 34.03
C ALA A 168 41.42 12.46 34.52
N SER A 169 41.81 13.27 35.51
CA SER A 169 43.13 13.19 36.15
C SER A 169 43.29 11.96 37.06
N THR A 170 42.19 11.34 37.47
CA THR A 170 42.15 10.15 38.33
C THR A 170 41.24 9.10 37.71
N LEU A 171 41.72 7.85 37.65
CA LEU A 171 40.92 6.72 37.18
C LEU A 171 39.79 6.41 38.18
N ASP A 172 38.54 6.39 37.72
CA ASP A 172 37.39 5.86 38.47
C ASP A 172 36.87 4.56 37.82
N PRO A 173 37.35 3.39 38.26
CA PRO A 173 36.92 2.10 37.71
C PRO A 173 35.43 1.81 37.91
N LYS A 174 34.79 2.39 38.95
CA LYS A 174 33.37 2.18 39.21
C LYS A 174 32.52 2.96 38.20
N GLY A 175 32.84 4.24 38.01
CA GLY A 175 32.20 5.09 37.01
C GLY A 175 32.36 4.52 35.59
N TRP A 176 33.55 4.02 35.25
CA TRP A 176 33.78 3.36 33.96
C TRP A 176 32.88 2.13 33.78
N LYS A 177 32.84 1.21 34.75
CA LYS A 177 32.01 0.01 34.66
C LYS A 177 30.51 0.34 34.56
N GLN A 178 30.06 1.40 35.24
CA GLN A 178 28.69 1.86 35.16
C GLN A 178 28.35 2.37 33.76
N ILE A 179 29.18 3.24 33.18
CA ILE A 179 29.01 3.76 31.82
C ILE A 179 28.93 2.61 30.81
N TYR A 180 29.84 1.64 30.90
CA TYR A 180 29.85 0.48 30.00
C TYR A 180 28.56 -0.36 30.11
N ALA A 181 28.06 -0.59 31.32
CA ALA A 181 26.81 -1.32 31.52
C ALA A 181 25.58 -0.56 30.98
N GLU A 182 25.60 0.77 31.02
CA GLU A 182 24.51 1.58 30.46
C GLU A 182 24.42 1.43 28.93
N VAL A 183 25.54 1.32 28.22
CA VAL A 183 25.61 1.16 26.76
C VAL A 183 24.81 -0.05 26.26
N GLU A 184 24.90 -1.18 26.97
CA GLU A 184 24.23 -2.43 26.57
C GLU A 184 22.71 -2.27 26.48
N LEU A 185 22.13 -1.49 27.40
CA LEU A 185 20.69 -1.29 27.55
C LEU A 185 20.13 -0.16 26.69
N LEU A 186 20.99 0.70 26.13
CA LEU A 186 20.55 1.92 25.42
C LEU A 186 19.62 1.62 24.25
N THR A 187 19.89 0.55 23.51
CA THR A 187 19.24 0.31 22.22
C THR A 187 18.14 -0.73 22.26
N GLU A 188 18.00 -1.51 23.33
CA GLU A 188 17.13 -2.70 23.35
C GLU A 188 15.68 -2.35 23.01
N THR A 189 15.15 -1.27 23.61
CA THR A 189 13.76 -0.85 23.38
C THR A 189 13.56 -0.37 21.94
N THR A 190 14.47 0.46 21.42
CA THR A 190 14.39 1.00 20.06
C THR A 190 14.55 -0.10 19.01
N MET A 191 15.50 -1.02 19.20
CA MET A 191 15.72 -2.16 18.32
C MET A 191 14.48 -3.05 18.26
N LYS A 192 13.90 -3.38 19.41
CA LYS A 192 12.68 -4.20 19.47
C LYS A 192 11.52 -3.56 18.72
N LYS A 193 11.31 -2.25 18.86
CA LYS A 193 10.27 -1.52 18.13
C LYS A 193 10.51 -1.54 16.62
N ILE A 194 11.75 -1.38 16.16
CA ILE A 194 12.10 -1.47 14.73
C ILE A 194 11.83 -2.89 14.21
N GLU A 195 12.20 -3.93 14.97
CA GLU A 195 11.93 -5.32 14.59
C GLU A 195 10.43 -5.63 14.51
N GLU A 196 9.62 -5.12 15.45
CA GLU A 196 8.17 -5.28 15.46
C GLU A 196 7.52 -4.63 14.23
N GLU A 197 7.92 -3.41 13.90
CA GLU A 197 7.47 -2.71 12.70
C GLU A 197 7.89 -3.45 11.42
N PHE A 198 9.14 -3.91 11.37
CA PHE A 198 9.65 -4.67 10.22
C PHE A 198 8.87 -5.96 10.01
N ARG A 199 8.59 -6.72 11.08
CA ARG A 199 7.74 -7.92 11.03
C ARG A 199 6.31 -7.60 10.61
N THR A 200 5.78 -6.46 11.03
CA THR A 200 4.45 -6.00 10.62
C THR A 200 4.40 -5.78 9.10
N ILE A 201 5.40 -5.09 8.54
CA ILE A 201 5.54 -4.90 7.09
C ILE A 201 5.63 -6.24 6.35
N LEU A 202 6.47 -7.17 6.82
CA LEU A 202 6.62 -8.49 6.20
C LEU A 202 5.35 -9.34 6.26
N SER A 203 4.55 -9.18 7.32
CA SER A 203 3.32 -9.96 7.49
C SER A 203 2.18 -9.51 6.58
N GLY A 204 2.31 -8.36 5.90
CA GLY A 204 1.24 -7.78 5.10
C GLY A 204 -0.01 -7.40 5.91
N LYS A 205 0.06 -7.41 7.25
CA LYS A 205 -1.00 -6.88 8.10
C LYS A 205 -1.01 -5.36 7.92
N ASN A 206 -2.06 -4.87 7.27
CA ASN A 206 -2.34 -3.45 7.16
C ASN A 206 -2.34 -2.79 8.55
N ILE A 207 -1.60 -1.70 8.68
CA ILE A 207 -1.73 -0.70 9.76
C ILE A 207 -2.91 0.21 9.39
#